data_AF-A0AAV9A2E2-F1
#
_entry.id   AF-A0AAV9A2E2-F1
#
_cell.length_a   1.000
_cell.length_b   1.000
_cell.length_c   1.000
_cell.angle_alpha   90.00
_cell.angle_beta   90.00
_cell.angle_gamma   90.00
#
_symmetry.space_group_name_H-M   'P 1'
#
loop_
_entity.id
_entity.type
_entity.pdbx_description
1 polymer ?
#
loop_
_entity_poly.entity_id
_entity_poly.type
_entity_poly.pdbx_seq_one_letter_code
_entity_poly.pdbx_strand_id
1 'polypeptide(L)' 'MAQSTSMGRARVVEDYIFGRQIGSGSFSVVWHARHRVRETEFAVKEIVMEKLGKKL' A
#
# COMPACT_ATOMS: atom_id res chain seq x y z
N MET A 1 11.52 -12.31 -20.07
CA MET A 1 12.03 -12.39 -18.68
C MET A 1 10.83 -12.34 -17.75
N ALA A 2 10.41 -13.49 -17.23
CA ALA A 2 9.29 -13.59 -16.29
C ALA A 2 9.81 -13.28 -14.89
N GLN A 3 9.36 -12.17 -14.28
CA GLN A 3 9.56 -11.98 -12.86
C GLN A 3 8.50 -12.79 -12.12
N SER A 4 8.98 -13.85 -11.49
CA SER A 4 8.32 -14.56 -10.40
C SER A 4 8.01 -13.57 -9.28
N THR A 5 6.81 -13.00 -9.28
CA THR A 5 6.27 -12.40 -8.06
C THR A 5 5.84 -13.57 -7.19
N SER A 6 6.58 -13.79 -6.10
CA SER A 6 6.08 -14.55 -4.98
C SER A 6 4.63 -14.13 -4.74
N MET A 7 3.71 -15.08 -4.76
CA MET A 7 2.29 -14.84 -4.49
C MET A 7 2.16 -14.58 -2.97
N GLY A 8 2.80 -13.51 -2.50
CA GLY A 8 2.61 -12.96 -1.17
C GLY A 8 1.14 -12.63 -1.09
N ARG A 9 0.46 -13.27 -0.13
CA ARG A 9 -0.95 -13.00 0.21
C ARG A 9 -1.19 -11.50 0.11
N ALA A 10 -2.07 -11.08 -0.81
CA ALA A 10 -2.37 -9.66 -0.98
C ALA A 10 -2.73 -9.08 0.39
N ARG A 11 -2.04 -8.00 0.80
CA ARG A 11 -2.29 -7.37 2.09
C ARG A 11 -3.68 -6.75 2.04
N VAL A 12 -4.54 -7.16 2.95
CA VAL A 12 -5.90 -6.61 3.07
C VAL A 12 -5.96 -5.78 4.35
N VAL A 13 -6.48 -4.56 4.23
CA VAL A 13 -6.80 -3.70 5.37
C VAL A 13 -8.25 -3.30 5.21
N GLU A 14 -9.10 -3.79 6.11
CA GLU A 14 -10.56 -3.66 6.01
C GLU A 14 -11.07 -4.11 4.62
N ASP A 15 -11.76 -3.24 3.89
CA ASP A 15 -12.28 -3.52 2.55
C ASP A 15 -11.28 -3.25 1.42
N TYR A 16 -10.03 -2.87 1.73
CA TYR A 16 -9.04 -2.48 0.73
C TYR A 16 -7.98 -3.57 0.54
N ILE A 17 -7.84 -4.00 -0.70
CA ILE A 17 -6.79 -4.93 -1.14
C ILE A 17 -5.62 -4.09 -1.63
N PHE A 18 -4.48 -4.17 -0.95
CA PHE A 18 -3.26 -3.45 -1.30
C PHE A 18 -2.46 -4.28 -2.31
N GLY A 19 -2.17 -3.67 -3.45
CA GLY A 19 -1.39 -4.25 -4.54
C GLY A 19 0.02 -3.69 -4.59
N ARG A 20 0.46 -3.33 -5.80
CA ARG A 20 1.80 -2.80 -6.02
C ARG A 20 2.00 -1.45 -5.33
N GLN A 21 3.22 -1.21 -4.87
CA GLN A 21 3.69 0.12 -4.54
C GLN A 21 3.69 1.01 -5.80
N ILE A 22 3.21 2.24 -5.67
CA ILE A 22 3.18 3.25 -6.74
C ILE A 22 3.95 4.52 -6.39
N GLY A 23 4.46 4.63 -5.17
CA GLY A 23 5.30 5.75 -4.75
C GLY A 23 6.05 5.46 -3.46
N SER A 24 7.14 6.20 -3.25
CA SER A 24 7.89 6.21 -1.99
C SER A 24 8.30 7.63 -1.63
N GLY A 25 8.46 7.86 -0.33
CA GLY A 25 9.09 9.06 0.23
C GLY A 25 9.73 8.71 1.57
N SER A 26 10.44 9.66 2.17
CA SER A 26 11.25 9.43 3.38
C SER A 26 10.46 8.82 4.55
N PHE A 27 9.18 9.19 4.68
CA PHE A 27 8.30 8.81 5.80
C PHE A 27 7.10 7.95 5.38
N SER A 28 6.92 7.71 4.08
CA SER A 28 5.69 7.09 3.59
C SER A 28 5.88 6.25 2.34
N VAL A 29 5.00 5.26 2.17
CA VAL A 29 4.84 4.49 0.93
C VAL A 29 3.44 4.77 0.38
N VAL A 30 3.31 4.83 -0.94
CA VAL A 30 1.99 4.94 -1.59
C VAL A 30 1.71 3.62 -2.31
N TRP A 31 0.56 3.03 -2.00
CA TRP A 31 0.10 1.76 -2.55
C TRP A 31 -1.06 1.97 -3.50
N HIS A 32 -1.07 1.20 -4.59
CA HIS A 32 -2.28 1.01 -5.36
C HIS A 32 -3.19 0.03 -4.64
N ALA A 33 -4.39 0.46 -4.25
CA ALA A 33 -5.36 -0.37 -3.55
C ALA A 33 -6.68 -0.45 -4.31
N ARG A 34 -7.45 -1.51 -4.07
CA ARG A 34 -8.78 -1.70 -4.63
C ARG A 34 -9.80 -2.03 -3.54
N HIS A 35 -10.94 -1.36 -3.54
CA HIS A 35 -12.05 -1.68 -2.63
C HIS A 35 -12.72 -3.00 -3.07
N ARG A 36 -12.88 -3.98 -2.16
CA ARG A 36 -13.27 -5.36 -2.51
C ARG A 36 -14.64 -5.47 -3.17
N VAL A 37 -15.57 -4.56 -2.84
CA VAL A 37 -16.97 -4.62 -3.32
C VAL A 37 -17.22 -3.71 -4.52
N ARG A 38 -16.54 -2.55 -4.54
CA ARG A 38 -16.83 -1.48 -5.51
C ARG A 38 -15.86 -1.50 -6.69
N GLU A 39 -14.79 -2.27 -6.56
CA GLU A 39 -13.67 -2.35 -7.50
C GLU A 39 -12.99 -1.01 -7.81
N THR A 40 -13.36 0.05 -7.09
CA THR A 40 -12.75 1.37 -7.20
C THR A 40 -11.30 1.30 -6.77
N GLU A 41 -10.43 1.92 -7.56
CA GLU A 41 -8.99 1.99 -7.33
C GLU A 41 -8.63 3.26 -6.55
N PHE A 42 -7.67 3.12 -5.64
CA PHE A 42 -7.23 4.18 -4.73
C PHE A 42 -5.71 4.23 -4.62
N ALA A 43 -5.19 5.42 -4.35
CA ALA A 43 -3.83 5.61 -3.86
C ALA A 43 -3.88 5.70 -2.32
N VAL A 44 -3.33 4.72 -1.62
CA VAL A 44 -3.27 4.72 -0.15
C VAL A 44 -1.87 5.12 0.29
N LYS A 45 -1.77 6.19 1.08
CA LYS A 45 -0.50 6.65 1.67
C LYS A 45 -0.33 6.06 3.07
N GLU A 46 0.60 5.12 3.20
CA GLU A 46 0.99 4.55 4.48
C GLU A 46 2.12 5.36 5.10
N ILE A 47 1.93 5.82 6.34
CA ILE A 47 2.91 6.61 7.09
C ILE A 47 3.61 5.70 8.10
N VAL A 48 4.94 5.65 8.04
CA VAL A 48 5.75 4.87 8.99
C VAL A 48 5.89 5.70 10.27
N MET A 49 4.99 5.50 11.22
CA MET A 49 4.93 6.29 12.45
C MET A 49 6.23 6.25 13.26
N GLU A 50 7.00 5.16 13.19
CA GLU A 50 8.32 5.05 13.83
C GLU A 50 9.35 6.07 13.30
N LYS A 51 9.21 6.51 12.05
CA LYS A 51 10.07 7.54 11.44
C LYS A 51 9.55 8.95 11.73
N LEU A 52 8.39 9.07 12.35
CA LEU A 52 7.79 10.33 12.68
C LEU A 52 8.37 10.82 14.01
N GLY A 53 9.06 11.96 13.98
CA GLY A 53 9.54 12.59 15.20
C GLY A 53 8.36 13.11 16.05
N LYS A 54 8.61 13.45 17.31
CA LYS A 54 7.62 13.93 18.30
C LYS A 54 6.88 15.24 17.95
N LYS A 55 7.12 15.82 16.77
CA LYS A 55 6.47 17.05 16.30
C LYS A 55 5.13 16.78 15.60
N LEU A 56 4.76 15.52 15.44
CA LEU A 56 3.48 15.05 14.94
C LEU A 56 2.79 14.20 16.00
#